data_AF-A0A2U1RL60-F1
#
_entry.id   AF-A0A2U1RL60-F1
#
_cell.length_a   1.000
_cell.length_b   1.000
_cell.length_c   1.000
_cell.angle_alpha   90.00
_cell.angle_beta   90.00
_cell.angle_gamma   90.00
#
_symmetry.space_group_name_H-M   'P 1'
#
loop_
_entity.id
_entity.type
_entity.pdbx_description
1 polymer ?
#
loop_
_entity_poly.entity_id
_entity_poly.type
_entity_poly.pdbx_seq_one_letter_code
_entity_poly.pdbx_strand_id
1 'polypeptide(L)'
;MSHLLEHLQAVPSLGATLMNSVRRRHESLRHTAGLNTEVFDAMVLLAAGSWDCGDIGRGHDAVSALVQEMHNGRKSRLLKLGFSDADADEMSALHTRNFM
;
A
#
# COMPACT_ATOMS: atom_id res chain seq x y z
N MET A 1 12.78 11.95 2.07
CA MET A 1 12.72 11.56 0.64
C MET A 1 13.84 12.17 -0.19
N SER A 2 14.48 13.27 0.24
CA SER A 2 15.59 13.93 -0.50
C SER A 2 16.73 12.99 -0.86
N HIS A 3 17.23 12.18 0.10
CA HIS A 3 18.33 11.25 -0.17
C HIS A 3 17.98 10.21 -1.26
N LEU A 4 16.81 9.58 -1.18
CA LEU A 4 16.39 8.60 -2.19
C LEU A 4 16.21 9.25 -3.57
N LEU A 5 15.69 10.47 -3.62
CA LEU A 5 15.54 11.23 -4.86
C LEU A 5 16.91 11.52 -5.50
N GLU A 6 17.89 11.99 -4.72
CA GLU A 6 19.26 12.23 -5.21
C GLU A 6 19.89 10.95 -5.77
N HIS A 7 19.74 9.82 -5.08
CA HIS A 7 20.26 8.53 -5.56
C HIS A 7 19.59 8.06 -6.86
N LEU A 8 18.28 8.26 -7.01
CA LEU A 8 17.56 7.93 -8.24
C LEU A 8 17.99 8.80 -9.42
N GLN A 9 18.32 10.08 -9.17
CA GLN A 9 18.85 10.98 -10.19
C GLN A 9 20.29 10.61 -10.57
N ALA A 10 21.12 10.23 -9.60
CA ALA A 10 22.51 9.84 -9.84
C ALA A 10 22.64 8.47 -10.54
N VAL A 11 21.71 7.55 -10.30
CA VAL A 11 21.75 6.18 -10.85
C VAL A 11 20.39 5.81 -11.46
N PRO A 12 20.14 6.13 -12.75
CA PRO A 12 18.84 5.90 -13.39
C PRO A 12 18.38 4.43 -13.40
N SER A 13 19.32 3.47 -13.44
CA SER A 13 19.01 2.03 -13.40
C SER A 13 18.43 1.57 -12.06
N LEU A 14 18.57 2.37 -11.01
CA LEU A 14 18.04 2.05 -9.68
C LEU A 14 16.51 2.01 -9.68
N GLY A 15 15.83 2.84 -10.48
CA GLY A 15 14.37 2.83 -10.59
C GLY A 15 13.83 1.46 -11.02
N ALA A 16 14.38 0.89 -12.10
CA ALA A 16 14.03 -0.45 -12.58
C ALA A 16 14.35 -1.54 -11.54
N THR A 17 15.44 -1.38 -10.79
CA THR A 17 15.85 -2.31 -9.73
C THR A 17 14.85 -2.31 -8.57
N LEU A 18 14.39 -1.13 -8.15
CA LEU A 18 13.37 -0.99 -7.10
C LEU A 18 12.04 -1.60 -7.53
N MET A 19 11.59 -1.31 -8.76
CA MET A 19 10.37 -1.90 -9.32
C MET A 19 10.42 -3.43 -9.30
N ASN A 20 11.51 -4.02 -9.82
CA ASN A 20 11.67 -5.47 -9.83
C ASN A 20 11.74 -6.06 -8.40
N SER A 21 12.34 -5.32 -7.46
CA SER A 21 12.37 -5.73 -6.05
C SER A 21 10.97 -5.76 -5.42
N VAL A 22 10.12 -4.76 -5.73
CA VAL A 22 8.71 -4.74 -5.28
C VAL A 22 7.95 -5.94 -5.85
N ARG A 23 8.06 -6.21 -7.16
CA ARG A 23 7.43 -7.37 -7.80
C ARG A 23 7.87 -8.69 -7.18
N ARG A 24 9.18 -8.90 -7.00
CA ARG A 24 9.72 -10.13 -6.39
C ARG A 24 9.25 -10.33 -4.97
N ARG A 25 9.21 -9.25 -4.17
CA ARG A 25 8.67 -9.31 -2.80
C ARG A 25 7.20 -9.69 -2.81
N HIS A 26 6.40 -9.07 -3.67
CA HIS A 26 4.97 -9.38 -3.80
C HIS A 26 4.77 -10.88 -4.09
N GLU A 27 5.45 -11.40 -5.11
CA GLU A 27 5.38 -12.81 -5.48
C GLU A 27 5.78 -13.74 -4.31
N SER A 28 6.87 -13.43 -3.61
CA SER A 28 7.32 -14.22 -2.47
C SER A 28 6.33 -14.25 -1.30
N LEU A 29 5.55 -13.18 -1.13
CA LEU A 29 4.56 -13.05 -0.05
C LEU A 29 3.15 -13.42 -0.47
N ARG A 30 2.92 -13.74 -1.74
CA ARG A 30 1.57 -13.92 -2.30
C ARG A 30 0.77 -15.01 -1.60
N HIS A 31 1.46 -16.03 -1.07
CA HIS A 31 0.84 -17.13 -0.33
C HIS A 31 0.58 -16.85 1.15
N THR A 32 1.24 -15.85 1.74
CA THR A 32 1.02 -15.43 3.14
C THR A 32 0.17 -14.16 3.24
N ALA A 33 0.02 -13.43 2.13
CA ALA A 33 -0.84 -12.26 2.02
C ALA A 33 -2.35 -12.59 2.09
N GLY A 34 -2.74 -13.87 2.07
CA GLY A 34 -4.13 -14.33 2.22
C GLY A 34 -4.73 -14.13 3.62
N LEU A 35 -3.91 -13.93 4.65
CA LEU A 35 -4.31 -13.59 6.03
C LEU A 35 -4.90 -12.16 6.16
N ASN A 36 -5.19 -11.50 5.03
CA ASN A 36 -5.62 -10.11 5.01
C ASN A 36 -7.09 -9.92 5.32
N THR A 37 -7.94 -10.89 4.99
CA THR A 37 -9.39 -10.74 5.15
C THR A 37 -9.75 -10.69 6.63
N GLU A 38 -9.19 -11.60 7.43
CA GLU A 38 -9.43 -11.65 8.86
C GLU A 38 -8.84 -10.42 9.57
N VAL A 39 -7.71 -9.91 9.09
CA VAL A 39 -7.11 -8.66 9.61
C VAL A 39 -7.96 -7.45 9.23
N PHE A 40 -8.49 -7.41 8.00
CA PHE A 40 -9.39 -6.35 7.57
C PHE A 40 -10.67 -6.36 8.40
N ASP A 41 -11.30 -7.53 8.59
CA ASP A 41 -12.50 -7.68 9.40
C ASP A 41 -12.23 -7.27 10.86
N ALA A 42 -11.09 -7.66 11.43
CA ALA A 42 -10.67 -7.22 12.75
C ALA A 42 -10.51 -5.69 12.83
N MET A 43 -9.94 -5.06 11.81
CA MET A 43 -9.83 -3.60 11.74
C MET A 43 -11.20 -2.93 11.63
N VAL A 44 -12.14 -3.51 10.87
CA VAL A 44 -13.51 -3.01 10.77
C VAL A 44 -14.18 -3.00 12.14
N LEU A 45 -14.05 -4.10 12.89
CA LEU A 45 -14.61 -4.20 14.25
C LEU A 45 -13.95 -3.21 15.21
N LEU A 46 -12.62 -3.04 15.14
CA LEU A 46 -11.90 -2.07 15.96
C LEU A 46 -12.32 -0.62 15.64
N ALA A 47 -12.51 -0.30 14.37
CA ALA A 47 -12.96 1.02 13.93
C ALA A 47 -14.44 1.27 14.26
N ALA A 48 -15.27 0.24 14.24
CA ALA A 48 -16.68 0.30 14.61
C ALA A 48 -16.86 0.63 16.10
N GLY A 49 -16.04 0.02 16.97
CA GLY A 49 -16.11 0.22 18.42
C GLY A 49 -17.33 -0.42 19.10
N SER A 50 -18.20 -1.10 18.35
CA SER A 50 -19.36 -1.84 18.83
C SER A 50 -19.74 -2.95 17.85
N TRP A 51 -20.71 -3.78 18.24
CA TRP A 51 -21.28 -4.84 17.40
C TRP A 51 -22.58 -4.44 16.70
N ASP A 52 -23.03 -3.19 16.88
CA ASP A 52 -24.24 -2.71 16.22
C ASP A 52 -24.01 -2.63 14.70
N CYS A 53 -24.99 -3.08 13.91
CA CYS A 53 -24.86 -3.15 12.46
C CYS A 53 -24.50 -1.80 11.82
N GLY A 54 -25.06 -0.70 12.34
CA GLY A 54 -24.76 0.65 11.87
C GLY A 54 -23.32 1.08 12.16
N ASP A 55 -22.73 0.59 13.24
CA ASP A 55 -21.36 0.92 13.67
C ASP A 55 -20.35 0.11 12.85
N ILE A 56 -20.65 -1.16 12.58
CA ILE A 56 -19.88 -2.01 11.67
C ILE A 56 -19.81 -1.38 10.28
N GLY A 57 -20.93 -0.86 9.77
CA GLY A 57 -20.95 -0.12 8.49
C GLY A 57 -19.99 1.07 8.49
N ARG A 58 -20.00 1.89 9.56
CA ARG A 58 -19.06 3.02 9.68
C ARG A 58 -17.60 2.55 9.80
N GLY A 59 -17.35 1.48 10.53
CA GLY A 59 -16.02 0.86 10.65
C GLY A 59 -15.50 0.41 9.29
N HIS A 60 -16.34 -0.23 8.48
CA HIS A 60 -16.00 -0.65 7.12
C HIS A 60 -15.63 0.55 6.24
N ASP A 61 -16.42 1.61 6.27
CA ASP A 61 -16.17 2.81 5.48
C ASP A 61 -14.85 3.49 5.89
N ALA A 62 -14.58 3.56 7.20
CA ALA A 62 -13.35 4.13 7.74
C ALA A 62 -12.10 3.34 7.29
N VAL A 63 -12.14 2.01 7.37
CA VAL A 63 -11.02 1.16 6.95
C VAL A 63 -10.83 1.21 5.42
N SER A 64 -11.93 1.23 4.66
CA SER A 64 -11.89 1.38 3.20
C SER A 64 -11.25 2.71 2.79
N ALA A 65 -11.64 3.81 3.44
CA ALA A 65 -11.04 5.12 3.22
C ALA A 65 -9.54 5.12 3.56
N LEU A 66 -9.15 4.54 4.69
CA LEU A 66 -7.75 4.40 5.08
C LEU A 66 -6.92 3.67 4.02
N VAL A 67 -7.42 2.54 3.49
CA VAL A 67 -6.73 1.78 2.44
C VAL A 67 -6.51 2.64 1.20
N GLN A 68 -7.53 3.41 0.79
CA GLN A 68 -7.43 4.31 -0.36
C GLN A 68 -6.44 5.45 -0.11
N GLU A 69 -6.47 6.06 1.07
CA GLU A 69 -5.54 7.12 1.46
C GLU A 69 -4.09 6.62 1.48
N MET A 70 -3.85 5.42 2.00
CA MET A 70 -2.53 4.80 1.99
C MET A 70 -2.03 4.56 0.56
N HIS A 71 -2.90 4.07 -0.34
CA HIS A 71 -2.58 3.91 -1.75
C HIS A 71 -2.22 5.26 -2.41
N ASN A 72 -3.07 6.27 -2.24
CA ASN A 72 -2.87 7.61 -2.78
C ASN A 72 -1.59 8.25 -2.25
N GLY A 73 -1.32 8.10 -0.95
CA GLY A 73 -0.12 8.62 -0.30
C GLY A 73 1.16 7.96 -0.83
N ARG A 74 1.15 6.64 -1.08
CA ARG A 74 2.27 5.94 -1.72
C ARG A 74 2.47 6.42 -3.16
N LYS A 75 1.40 6.47 -3.97
CA LYS A 75 1.45 6.93 -5.37
C LYS A 75 2.01 8.36 -5.46
N SER A 76 1.52 9.29 -4.63
CA SER A 76 2.03 10.67 -4.57
C SER A 76 3.53 10.73 -4.25
N ARG A 77 4.02 9.88 -3.33
CA ARG A 77 5.46 9.83 -3.02
C ARG A 77 6.29 9.27 -4.17
N LEU A 78 5.80 8.24 -4.87
CA LEU A 78 6.48 7.65 -6.02
C LEU A 78 6.55 8.62 -7.20
N LEU A 79 5.48 9.36 -7.49
CA LEU A 79 5.48 10.43 -8.48
C LEU A 79 6.53 11.51 -8.16
N LYS A 80 6.63 11.92 -6.89
CA LYS A 80 7.66 12.87 -6.43
C LYS A 80 9.08 12.32 -6.54
N LEU A 81 9.25 10.99 -6.60
CA LEU A 81 10.53 10.32 -6.83
C LEU A 81 10.88 10.15 -8.31
N GLY A 82 9.99 10.57 -9.22
CA GLY A 82 10.22 10.53 -10.66
C GLY A 82 9.73 9.26 -11.38
N PHE A 83 8.96 8.40 -10.71
CA PHE A 83 8.30 7.26 -11.38
C PHE A 83 7.14 7.74 -12.26
N SER A 84 6.85 6.98 -13.33
CA SER A 84 5.67 7.24 -14.16
C SER A 84 4.38 6.97 -13.38
N ASP A 85 3.25 7.50 -13.84
CA ASP A 85 1.96 7.23 -13.18
C ASP A 85 1.63 5.73 -13.17
N ALA A 86 1.90 5.05 -14.29
CA ALA A 86 1.69 3.61 -14.42
C ALA A 86 2.57 2.81 -13.43
N ASP A 87 3.87 3.15 -13.34
CA ASP A 87 4.77 2.49 -12.40
C ASP A 87 4.39 2.77 -10.94
N ALA A 88 4.00 4.02 -10.64
CA ALA A 88 3.59 4.41 -9.31
C ALA A 88 2.29 3.71 -8.87
N ASP A 89 1.35 3.52 -9.80
CA ASP A 89 0.12 2.79 -9.59
C ASP A 89 0.39 1.30 -9.33
N GLU A 90 1.18 0.66 -10.20
CA GLU A 90 1.55 -0.75 -10.08
C GLU A 90 2.29 -1.01 -8.76
N MET A 91 3.32 -0.23 -8.43
CA MET A 91 4.09 -0.40 -7.19
C MET A 91 3.23 -0.21 -5.95
N SER A 92 2.29 0.76 -5.98
CA SER A 92 1.37 0.99 -4.86
C SER A 92 0.37 -0.15 -4.71
N ALA A 93 -0.11 -0.73 -5.81
CA ALA A 93 -1.02 -1.87 -5.81
C ALA A 93 -0.35 -3.18 -5.37
N LEU A 94 0.91 -3.41 -5.76
CA LEU A 94 1.70 -4.57 -5.35
C LEU A 94 2.15 -4.53 -3.89
N HIS A 95 2.08 -3.36 -3.25
CA HIS A 95 2.32 -3.24 -1.83
C HIS A 95 1.28 -4.08 -1.09
N THR A 96 1.74 -5.20 -0.52
CA THR A 96 0.93 -6.07 0.34
C THR A 96 0.19 -5.23 1.37
N ARG A 97 -1.11 -5.48 1.53
CA ARG A 97 -1.98 -4.91 2.59
C ARG A 97 -1.58 -5.42 3.99
N ASN A 98 -0.33 -5.82 4.19
CA ASN A 98 0.16 -6.11 5.52
C ASN A 98 0.21 -4.78 6.25
N PHE A 99 -0.73 -4.59 7.18
CA PHE A 99 -0.73 -3.49 8.15
C PHE A 99 0.36 -3.72 9.22
N MET A 100 1.59 -4.01 8.77
CA MET A 100 2.81 -3.86 9.55
C MET A 100 3.56 -2.63 9.06
#